data_AF-A0A2V3PJF6-F1
#
_entry.id   AF-A0A2V3PJF6-F1
#
_cell.length_a   1.000
_cell.length_b   1.000
_cell.length_c   1.000
_cell.angle_alpha   90.00
_cell.angle_beta   90.00
_cell.angle_gamma   90.00
#
_symmetry.space_group_name_H-M   'P 1'
#
loop_
_entity.id
_entity.type
_entity.pdbx_description
1 polymer ?
#
loop_
_entity_poly.entity_id
_entity_poly.type
_entity_poly.pdbx_seq_one_letter_code
_entity_poly.pdbx_strand_id
1 'polypeptide(L)'
;MKNLFRLLFGKRKPIVLELERYFPESHKRSGQPTHFGSKILSGAKSKIHALRLNHDQWNQLNGNSGKAPLRIVYRSLRDMKISTTLIHECKKMGLQQAVIPHCEEHLILVDGKEIPIEDFVRHEGLCEDDFREWYKNDGGKQAVVIHFTDFRY
;
A
#
# COMPACT_ATOMS: atom_id res chain seq x y z
N MET A 1 29.78 14.72 28.81
CA MET A 1 30.13 14.14 27.49
C MET A 1 29.48 12.77 27.22
N LYS A 2 28.20 12.58 27.54
CA LYS A 2 27.43 11.39 27.16
C LYS A 2 26.01 11.85 26.85
N ASN A 3 25.71 12.12 25.57
CA ASN A 3 24.35 12.18 24.97
C ASN A 3 24.17 13.16 23.79
N LEU A 4 25.22 13.73 23.21
CA LEU A 4 25.01 14.59 22.03
C LEU A 4 24.68 13.79 20.75
N PHE A 5 25.14 12.54 20.64
CA PHE A 5 24.85 11.69 19.46
C PHE A 5 23.51 10.95 19.51
N ARG A 6 22.96 10.67 20.71
CA ARG A 6 21.63 10.03 20.85
C ARG A 6 20.48 11.02 20.61
N LEU A 7 20.74 12.32 20.74
CA LEU A 7 19.76 13.40 20.54
C LEU A 7 19.60 13.83 19.07
N LEU A 8 20.59 13.58 18.21
CA LEU A 8 20.56 14.05 16.81
C LEU A 8 19.80 13.11 15.86
N PHE A 9 19.65 11.83 16.23
CA PHE A 9 18.89 10.85 15.45
C PHE A 9 18.15 9.86 16.34
N GLY A 10 17.27 10.36 17.22
CA GLY A 10 16.25 9.48 17.81
C GLY A 10 15.59 8.72 16.65
N LYS A 11 15.77 7.38 16.59
CA LYS A 11 15.25 6.55 15.49
C LYS A 11 13.78 6.90 15.30
N ARG A 12 13.46 7.65 14.25
CA ARG A 12 12.10 8.10 13.98
C ARG A 12 11.23 6.86 13.85
N LYS A 13 10.01 6.92 14.40
CA LYS A 13 9.09 5.79 14.34
C LYS A 13 8.89 5.41 12.86
N PRO A 14 8.98 4.11 12.51
CA PRO A 14 8.75 3.67 11.14
C PRO A 14 7.34 4.05 10.70
N ILE A 15 7.20 4.41 9.43
CA ILE A 15 5.89 4.50 8.80
C ILE A 15 5.41 3.06 8.59
N VAL A 16 4.18 2.74 8.99
CA VAL A 16 3.64 1.38 8.87
C VAL A 16 2.56 1.36 7.81
N LEU A 17 2.74 0.49 6.82
CA LEU A 17 1.71 0.12 5.86
C LEU A 17 1.19 -1.27 6.22
N GLU A 18 -0.09 -1.32 6.59
CA GLU A 18 -0.80 -2.57 6.82
C GLU A 18 -1.35 -3.11 5.49
N LEU A 19 -1.10 -4.39 5.23
CA LEU A 19 -1.69 -5.15 4.14
C LEU A 19 -2.58 -6.26 4.69
N GLU A 20 -3.62 -6.59 3.93
CA GLU A 20 -4.53 -7.66 4.26
C GLU A 20 -3.90 -9.02 3.97
N ARG A 21 -3.87 -9.89 4.99
CA ARG A 21 -3.39 -11.28 4.83
C ARG A 21 -4.42 -12.14 4.10
N TYR A 22 -5.70 -11.83 4.30
CA TYR A 22 -6.84 -12.52 3.72
C TYR A 22 -7.77 -11.50 3.06
N PHE A 23 -8.53 -11.94 2.05
CA PHE A 23 -9.58 -11.10 1.47
C PHE A 23 -10.66 -10.77 2.53
N PRO A 24 -11.18 -9.53 2.55
CA PRO A 24 -12.13 -9.06 3.55
C PRO A 24 -13.51 -9.71 3.36
N GLU A 25 -14.34 -9.62 4.39
CA GLU A 25 -15.69 -10.22 4.40
C GLU A 25 -16.59 -9.72 3.27
N SER A 26 -16.38 -8.48 2.80
CA SER A 26 -17.14 -7.86 1.71
C SER A 26 -16.77 -8.35 0.30
N HIS A 27 -15.78 -9.24 0.18
CA HIS A 27 -15.22 -9.72 -1.08
C HIS A 27 -15.61 -11.20 -1.34
N LYS A 28 -15.84 -11.60 -2.60
CA LYS A 28 -16.27 -12.97 -3.00
C LYS A 28 -15.30 -14.06 -2.56
N ARG A 29 -14.02 -13.70 -2.46
CA ARG A 29 -12.92 -14.55 -1.98
C ARG A 29 -12.68 -14.45 -0.47
N SER A 30 -13.62 -13.90 0.30
CA SER A 30 -13.52 -13.70 1.75
C SER A 30 -12.85 -14.90 2.46
N GLY A 31 -11.90 -14.59 3.35
CA GLY A 31 -11.15 -15.59 4.12
C GLY A 31 -10.05 -16.32 3.34
N GLN A 32 -10.00 -16.21 2.01
CA GLN A 32 -8.88 -16.75 1.22
C GLN A 32 -7.62 -15.89 1.40
N PRO A 33 -6.42 -16.46 1.29
CA PRO A 33 -5.17 -15.71 1.37
C PRO A 33 -4.94 -14.78 0.15
N THR A 34 -4.46 -13.55 0.40
CA THR A 34 -4.11 -12.59 -0.68
C THR A 34 -2.75 -12.88 -1.32
N HIS A 35 -1.86 -13.54 -0.55
CA HIS A 35 -0.46 -13.79 -0.88
C HIS A 35 0.37 -12.53 -1.14
N PHE A 36 -0.04 -11.37 -0.62
CA PHE A 36 0.69 -10.11 -0.86
C PHE A 36 2.15 -10.15 -0.40
N GLY A 37 2.43 -10.79 0.74
CA GLY A 37 3.78 -10.91 1.28
C GLY A 37 4.73 -11.71 0.39
N SER A 38 4.29 -12.86 -0.14
CA SER A 38 5.11 -13.62 -1.09
C SER A 38 5.26 -12.88 -2.42
N LYS A 39 4.24 -12.15 -2.86
CA LYS A 39 4.29 -11.28 -4.06
C LYS A 39 5.28 -10.11 -3.90
N ILE A 40 5.36 -9.51 -2.73
CA ILE A 40 6.35 -8.46 -2.43
C ILE A 40 7.76 -9.06 -2.41
N LEU A 41 7.94 -10.21 -1.76
CA LEU A 41 9.24 -10.86 -1.60
C LEU A 41 9.76 -11.50 -2.90
N SER A 42 8.88 -11.85 -3.85
CA SER A 42 9.30 -12.34 -5.18
C SER A 42 9.89 -11.24 -6.07
N GLY A 43 9.81 -9.98 -5.65
CA GLY A 43 10.48 -8.85 -6.29
C GLY A 43 9.55 -8.00 -7.17
N ALA A 44 10.18 -7.11 -7.95
CA ALA A 44 9.54 -5.94 -8.59
C ALA A 44 8.49 -6.23 -9.67
N LYS A 45 8.05 -7.48 -9.86
CA LYS A 45 7.13 -7.88 -10.94
C LYS A 45 5.71 -8.20 -10.49
N SER A 46 5.42 -8.32 -9.19
CA SER A 46 4.12 -8.81 -8.74
C SER A 46 3.39 -8.02 -7.66
N LYS A 47 4.07 -7.38 -6.70
CA LYS A 47 3.44 -6.36 -5.85
C LYS A 47 4.46 -5.32 -5.41
N ILE A 48 4.37 -4.12 -6.01
CA ILE A 48 5.37 -3.06 -5.82
C ILE A 48 4.78 -1.78 -5.22
N HIS A 49 3.46 -1.71 -5.11
CA HIS A 49 2.74 -0.59 -4.52
C HIS A 49 1.42 -1.05 -3.88
N ALA A 50 0.77 -0.12 -3.19
CA ALA A 50 -0.60 -0.28 -2.69
C ALA A 50 -1.42 1.01 -2.80
N LEU A 51 -2.64 0.87 -3.26
CA LEU A 51 -3.64 1.94 -3.36
C LEU A 51 -4.37 2.14 -2.03
N ARG A 52 -4.51 3.38 -1.58
CA ARG A 52 -5.19 3.74 -0.32
C ARG A 52 -6.09 4.96 -0.50
N LEU A 53 -7.27 4.94 0.11
CA LEU A 53 -8.23 6.05 0.07
C LEU A 53 -7.81 7.26 0.92
N ASN A 54 -6.98 7.06 1.96
CA ASN A 54 -6.68 8.09 2.95
C ASN A 54 -5.55 9.04 2.50
N HIS A 55 -5.71 9.70 1.36
CA HIS A 55 -4.70 10.55 0.72
C HIS A 55 -4.03 11.55 1.69
N ASP A 56 -4.81 12.28 2.48
CA ASP A 56 -4.28 13.33 3.37
C ASP A 56 -3.39 12.79 4.48
N GLN A 57 -3.75 11.64 5.05
CA GLN A 57 -2.94 10.97 6.08
C GLN A 57 -1.60 10.52 5.49
N TRP A 58 -1.61 9.97 4.28
CA TRP A 58 -0.39 9.52 3.62
C TRP A 58 0.51 10.66 3.18
N ASN A 59 -0.03 11.79 2.74
CA ASN A 59 0.78 12.98 2.42
C ASN A 59 1.52 13.53 3.65
N GLN A 60 0.86 13.58 4.80
CA GLN A 60 1.53 13.95 6.06
C GLN A 60 2.66 12.98 6.40
N LEU A 61 2.46 11.68 6.18
CA LEU A 61 3.48 10.65 6.40
C LEU A 61 4.63 10.74 5.38
N ASN A 62 4.35 11.11 4.12
CA ASN A 62 5.36 11.24 3.07
C ASN A 62 6.34 12.40 3.28
N GLY A 63 5.94 13.46 3.99
CA GLY A 63 6.88 14.47 4.49
C GLY A 63 7.99 13.91 5.40
N ASN A 64 7.82 12.67 5.89
CA ASN A 64 8.81 11.89 6.63
C ASN A 64 9.52 10.81 5.80
N SER A 65 9.21 10.68 4.51
CA SER A 65 9.93 9.77 3.61
C SER A 65 11.42 10.12 3.56
N GLY A 66 12.27 9.09 3.60
CA GLY A 66 13.73 9.24 3.74
C GLY A 66 14.21 9.62 5.14
N LYS A 67 13.31 9.97 6.06
CA LYS A 67 13.62 10.26 7.49
C LYS A 67 13.25 9.08 8.40
N ALA A 68 12.37 8.20 7.96
CA ALA A 68 11.99 6.95 8.62
C ALA A 68 11.77 5.84 7.57
N PRO A 69 12.07 4.57 7.88
CA PRO A 69 11.77 3.47 6.98
C PRO A 69 10.26 3.21 6.88
N LEU A 70 9.82 2.66 5.75
CA LEU A 70 8.48 2.12 5.57
C LEU A 70 8.50 0.62 5.94
N ARG A 71 7.70 0.24 6.94
CA ARG A 71 7.45 -1.16 7.29
C ARG A 71 6.15 -1.61 6.70
N ILE A 72 6.21 -2.67 5.90
CA ILE A 72 5.04 -3.33 5.36
C ILE A 72 4.73 -4.52 6.26
N VAL A 73 3.54 -4.58 6.81
CA VAL A 73 3.13 -5.60 7.77
C VAL A 73 1.81 -6.23 7.35
N TYR A 74 1.62 -7.49 7.72
CA TYR A 74 0.26 -8.01 7.84
C TYR A 74 -0.32 -7.60 9.18
N ARG A 75 -1.59 -7.20 9.18
CA ARG A 75 -2.38 -7.08 10.39
C ARG A 75 -3.24 -8.32 10.57
N SER A 76 -3.32 -8.80 11.79
CA SER A 76 -4.23 -9.88 12.19
C SER A 76 -4.97 -9.47 13.45
N LEU A 77 -6.28 -9.74 13.48
CA LEU A 77 -7.07 -9.68 14.69
C LEU A 77 -7.42 -11.11 15.10
N ARG A 78 -6.96 -11.54 16.28
CA ARG A 78 -7.33 -12.83 16.86
C ARG A 78 -7.61 -12.63 18.35
N ASP A 79 -8.76 -13.10 18.81
CA ASP A 79 -9.18 -13.00 20.22
C ASP A 79 -9.09 -11.55 20.75
N MET A 80 -9.57 -10.59 19.96
CA MET A 80 -9.48 -9.13 20.20
C MET A 80 -8.05 -8.56 20.34
N LYS A 81 -7.00 -9.34 20.06
CA LYS A 81 -5.62 -8.87 20.04
C LYS A 81 -5.18 -8.59 18.62
N ILE A 82 -4.70 -7.36 18.41
CA ILE A 82 -4.04 -6.96 17.16
C ILE A 82 -2.60 -7.46 17.23
N SER A 83 -2.21 -8.28 16.25
CA SER A 83 -0.81 -8.60 16.00
C SER A 83 -0.42 -8.11 14.63
N THR A 84 0.86 -7.74 14.50
CA THR A 84 1.46 -7.40 13.21
C THR A 84 2.61 -8.34 12.92
N THR A 85 2.75 -8.71 11.66
CA THR A 85 3.88 -9.52 11.17
C THR A 85 4.60 -8.73 10.10
N LEU A 86 5.87 -8.41 10.33
CA LEU A 86 6.70 -7.72 9.34
C LEU A 86 6.85 -8.59 8.09
N ILE A 87 6.52 -8.01 6.94
CA ILE A 87 6.70 -8.62 5.62
C ILE A 87 8.02 -8.10 5.03
N HIS A 88 8.16 -6.77 4.99
CA HIS A 88 9.28 -6.12 4.33
C HIS A 88 9.54 -4.72 4.94
N GLU A 89 10.78 -4.24 4.84
CA GLU A 89 11.16 -2.90 5.26
C GLU A 89 11.87 -2.17 4.11
N CYS A 90 11.33 -1.03 3.69
CA CYS A 90 11.86 -0.19 2.63
C CYS A 90 12.55 1.03 3.23
N LYS A 91 13.70 1.42 2.68
CA LYS A 91 14.41 2.64 3.13
C LYS A 91 13.65 3.93 2.80
N LYS A 92 12.84 3.91 1.72
CA LYS A 92 12.09 5.05 1.20
C LYS A 92 10.67 4.62 0.82
N MET A 93 9.78 5.59 0.76
CA MET A 93 8.41 5.47 0.29
C MET A 93 8.18 6.53 -0.80
N GLY A 94 7.48 6.16 -1.86
CA GLY A 94 6.98 7.11 -2.85
C GLY A 94 5.47 7.24 -2.77
N LEU A 95 4.92 8.40 -3.11
CA LEU A 95 3.49 8.60 -3.30
C LEU A 95 3.21 9.14 -4.70
N GLN A 96 2.11 8.69 -5.31
CA GLN A 96 1.45 9.35 -6.45
C GLN A 96 -0.03 9.50 -6.13
N GLN A 97 -0.64 10.60 -6.54
CA GLN A 97 -2.09 10.80 -6.40
C GLN A 97 -2.80 9.88 -7.37
N ALA A 98 -3.97 9.36 -6.99
CA ALA A 98 -4.78 8.56 -7.89
C ALA A 98 -6.26 8.84 -7.74
N VAL A 99 -7.03 8.52 -8.77
CA VAL A 99 -8.50 8.52 -8.75
C VAL A 99 -8.97 7.12 -9.08
N ILE A 100 -9.72 6.50 -8.17
CA ILE A 100 -10.23 5.15 -8.37
C ILE A 100 -11.26 5.16 -9.51
N PRO A 101 -11.12 4.29 -10.52
CA PRO A 101 -12.09 4.22 -11.61
C PRO A 101 -13.46 3.75 -11.14
N HIS A 102 -14.50 4.19 -11.84
CA HIS A 102 -15.81 3.55 -11.74
C HIS A 102 -15.76 2.11 -12.29
N CYS A 103 -16.71 1.26 -11.89
CA CYS A 103 -16.68 -0.17 -12.20
C CYS A 103 -16.58 -0.50 -13.71
N GLU A 104 -17.11 0.36 -14.58
CA GLU A 104 -17.10 0.18 -16.04
C GLU A 104 -15.85 0.78 -16.72
N GLU A 105 -15.02 1.52 -15.98
CA GLU A 105 -13.85 2.18 -16.55
C GLU A 105 -12.64 1.24 -16.56
N HIS A 106 -11.83 1.33 -17.61
CA HIS A 106 -10.62 0.52 -17.80
C HIS A 106 -9.32 1.29 -17.54
N LEU A 107 -9.41 2.53 -17.08
CA LEU A 107 -8.28 3.42 -16.83
C LEU A 107 -8.32 3.94 -15.40
N ILE A 108 -7.20 3.88 -14.70
CA ILE A 108 -7.00 4.58 -13.43
C ILE A 108 -6.18 5.84 -13.69
N LEU A 109 -6.57 6.97 -13.08
CA LEU A 109 -5.76 8.18 -13.14
C LEU A 109 -4.69 8.14 -12.06
N VAL A 110 -3.43 8.32 -12.42
CA VAL A 110 -2.29 8.44 -11.49
C VAL A 110 -1.51 9.70 -11.83
N ASP A 111 -1.42 10.65 -10.90
CA ASP A 111 -0.90 12.02 -11.13
C ASP A 111 -1.48 12.68 -12.41
N GLY A 112 -2.75 12.42 -12.69
CA GLY A 112 -3.47 12.92 -13.87
C GLY A 112 -3.19 12.16 -15.18
N LYS A 113 -2.35 11.11 -15.17
CA LYS A 113 -2.12 10.24 -16.33
C LYS A 113 -3.07 9.05 -16.32
N GLU A 114 -3.59 8.69 -17.49
CA GLU A 114 -4.39 7.49 -17.69
C GLU A 114 -3.49 6.25 -17.76
N ILE A 115 -3.71 5.30 -16.84
CA ILE A 115 -3.00 4.03 -16.79
C ILE A 115 -4.01 2.90 -17.01
N PRO A 116 -3.75 1.95 -17.93
CA PRO A 116 -4.58 0.76 -18.07
C PRO A 116 -4.71 0.01 -16.74
N ILE A 117 -5.95 -0.35 -16.38
CA ILE A 117 -6.22 -1.05 -15.11
C ILE A 117 -5.40 -2.34 -15.03
N GLU A 118 -5.27 -3.08 -16.14
CA GLU A 118 -4.55 -4.36 -16.18
C GLU A 118 -3.08 -4.20 -15.74
N ASP A 119 -2.42 -3.14 -16.21
CA ASP A 119 -1.04 -2.84 -15.86
C ASP A 119 -0.93 -2.38 -14.40
N PHE A 120 -1.90 -1.58 -13.93
CA PHE A 120 -1.93 -1.10 -12.56
C PHE A 120 -2.15 -2.23 -11.54
N VAL A 121 -3.14 -3.09 -11.77
CA VAL A 121 -3.54 -4.16 -10.83
C VAL A 121 -2.49 -5.26 -10.72
N ARG A 122 -1.73 -5.51 -11.80
CA ARG A 122 -0.57 -6.40 -11.78
C ARG A 122 0.43 -5.97 -10.72
N HIS A 123 0.66 -4.67 -10.59
CA HIS A 123 1.57 -4.10 -9.60
C HIS A 123 0.94 -3.97 -8.20
N GLU A 124 -0.39 -3.98 -8.09
CA GLU A 124 -1.13 -4.16 -6.81
C GLU A 124 -1.07 -5.60 -6.31
N GLY A 125 -0.68 -6.56 -7.15
CA GLY A 125 -0.69 -7.97 -6.81
C GLY A 125 -2.09 -8.56 -6.73
N LEU A 126 -3.05 -8.02 -7.50
CA LEU A 126 -4.40 -8.53 -7.68
C LEU A 126 -4.66 -8.82 -9.16
N CYS A 127 -5.64 -9.66 -9.46
CA CYS A 127 -6.26 -9.64 -10.78
C CYS A 127 -7.29 -8.50 -10.84
N GLU A 128 -7.72 -8.14 -12.05
CA GLU A 128 -8.68 -7.06 -12.27
C GLU A 128 -10.00 -7.31 -11.53
N ASP A 129 -10.55 -8.51 -11.61
CA ASP A 129 -11.78 -8.89 -10.90
C ASP A 129 -11.71 -8.65 -9.40
N ASP A 130 -10.62 -9.10 -8.76
CA ASP A 130 -10.42 -8.93 -7.33
C ASP A 130 -10.24 -7.45 -6.98
N PHE A 131 -9.52 -6.68 -7.80
CA PHE A 131 -9.35 -5.25 -7.61
C PHE A 131 -10.68 -4.49 -7.72
N ARG A 132 -11.46 -4.74 -8.78
CA ARG A 132 -12.77 -4.10 -9.00
C ARG A 132 -13.72 -4.40 -7.85
N GLU A 133 -13.76 -5.64 -7.39
CA GLU A 133 -14.60 -5.99 -6.25
C GLU A 133 -14.14 -5.32 -4.96
N TRP A 134 -12.81 -5.21 -4.75
CA TRP A 134 -12.26 -4.58 -3.57
C TRP A 134 -12.64 -3.09 -3.45
N TYR A 135 -12.70 -2.39 -4.58
CA TYR A 135 -12.97 -0.95 -4.66
C TYR A 135 -14.33 -0.62 -5.29
N LYS A 136 -15.27 -1.58 -5.35
CA LYS A 136 -16.57 -1.45 -6.04
C LYS A 136 -17.42 -0.25 -5.60
N ASN A 137 -17.21 0.24 -4.37
CA ASN A 137 -17.94 1.37 -3.79
C ASN A 137 -17.11 2.66 -3.73
N ASP A 138 -15.96 2.69 -4.39
CA ASP A 138 -14.95 3.75 -4.28
C ASP A 138 -14.69 4.48 -5.60
N GLY A 139 -15.44 4.19 -6.67
CA GLY A 139 -15.32 4.88 -7.95
C GLY A 139 -15.43 6.40 -7.82
N GLY A 140 -14.52 7.11 -8.49
CA GLY A 140 -14.38 8.58 -8.46
C GLY A 140 -13.68 9.12 -7.22
N LYS A 141 -13.37 8.30 -6.21
CA LYS A 141 -12.70 8.78 -4.99
C LYS A 141 -11.22 9.04 -5.22
N GLN A 142 -10.73 10.09 -4.58
CA GLN A 142 -9.31 10.37 -4.46
C GLN A 142 -8.63 9.30 -3.62
N ALA A 143 -7.46 8.88 -4.06
CA ALA A 143 -6.65 7.87 -3.45
C ALA A 143 -5.16 8.23 -3.61
N VAL A 144 -4.32 7.38 -3.05
CA VAL A 144 -2.87 7.51 -3.15
C VAL A 144 -2.27 6.15 -3.45
N VAL A 145 -1.33 6.15 -4.38
CA VAL A 145 -0.48 5.01 -4.67
C VAL A 145 0.76 5.11 -3.78
N ILE A 146 0.94 4.12 -2.91
CA ILE A 146 2.11 4.04 -2.03
C ILE A 146 3.11 3.09 -2.66
N HIS A 147 4.22 3.61 -3.17
CA HIS A 147 5.27 2.82 -3.78
C HIS A 147 6.30 2.35 -2.75
N PHE A 148 6.63 1.06 -2.82
CA PHE A 148 7.67 0.42 -2.01
C PHE A 148 9.00 0.31 -2.77
N THR A 149 9.00 0.70 -4.04
CA THR A 149 10.14 0.69 -4.96
C THR A 149 10.31 2.07 -5.60
N ASP A 150 11.32 2.24 -6.45
CA ASP A 150 11.55 3.47 -7.19
C ASP A 150 10.66 3.62 -8.45
N PHE A 151 9.84 2.61 -8.78
CA PHE A 151 8.91 2.65 -9.92
C PHE A 151 7.85 3.74 -9.77
N ARG A 152 7.48 4.44 -10.86
CA ARG A 152 6.39 5.42 -10.92
C ARG A 152 5.66 5.30 -12.26
N TYR A 153 4.38 5.65 -12.25
CA TYR A 153 3.52 5.76 -13.44
C TYR A 153 3.69 7.13 -14.15
#